data_AF-A0A919NV66-F1
#
_entry.id   AF-A0A919NV66-F1
#
_cell.length_a   1.000
_cell.length_b   1.000
_cell.length_c   1.000
_cell.angle_alpha   90.00
_cell.angle_beta   90.00
_cell.angle_gamma   90.00
#
_symmetry.space_group_name_H-M   'P 1'
#
loop_
_entity.id
_entity.type
_entity.pdbx_description
1 polymer ?
#
loop_
_entity_poly.entity_id
_entity_poly.type
_entity_poly.pdbx_seq_one_letter_code
_entity_poly.pdbx_strand_id
1 'polypeptide(L)'
;MAPSGQGTVVLNIGAGIGALVIHTPGRLHGHEIEVSPVNDPAHRTHAAVRARYVRSGVIWSVVIDSLPAGRYTVWQDPVTALAEVDVPDAGVAEFSWPAEVAAA
;
A
#
# COMPACT_ATOMS: atom_id res chain seq x y z
N MET A 1 -25.97 -14.29 -2.37
CA MET A 1 -24.82 -13.37 -2.23
C MET A 1 -23.71 -13.93 -3.09
N ALA A 2 -23.47 -13.37 -4.27
CA ALA A 2 -22.34 -13.80 -5.10
C ALA A 2 -21.05 -13.30 -4.43
N PRO A 3 -19.99 -14.12 -4.32
CA PRO A 3 -18.70 -13.60 -3.87
C PRO A 3 -18.28 -12.49 -4.82
N SER A 4 -17.83 -11.37 -4.27
CA SER A 4 -17.23 -10.29 -5.04
C SER A 4 -16.18 -10.88 -5.98
N GLY A 5 -16.32 -10.63 -7.29
CA GLY A 5 -15.48 -11.26 -8.33
C GLY A 5 -13.99 -11.15 -8.00
N GLN A 6 -13.24 -12.21 -8.33
CA GLN A 6 -11.78 -12.29 -8.16
C GLN A 6 -11.13 -10.95 -8.53
N GLY A 7 -10.59 -10.24 -7.53
CA GLY A 7 -10.02 -8.89 -7.68
C GLY A 7 -10.63 -7.80 -6.78
N THR A 8 -11.72 -8.08 -6.06
CA THR A 8 -12.29 -7.08 -5.14
C THR A 8 -11.57 -7.10 -3.79
N VAL A 9 -11.02 -5.95 -3.39
CA VAL A 9 -10.53 -5.70 -2.03
C VAL A 9 -11.53 -4.79 -1.33
N VAL A 10 -11.97 -5.17 -0.13
CA VAL A 10 -12.76 -4.31 0.74
C VAL A 10 -11.79 -3.56 1.63
N LEU A 11 -11.87 -2.23 1.62
CA LEU A 11 -11.04 -1.36 2.45
C LEU A 11 -11.82 -0.94 3.68
N ASN A 12 -11.22 -1.10 4.85
CA ASN A 12 -11.75 -0.49 6.07
C ASN A 12 -11.32 0.98 6.16
N ILE A 13 -12.27 1.88 5.88
CA ILE A 13 -12.09 3.34 5.81
C ILE A 13 -13.23 4.00 6.58
N GLY A 14 -12.93 5.08 7.32
CA GLY A 14 -13.90 5.77 8.14
C GLY A 14 -13.33 7.04 8.76
N ALA A 15 -14.05 7.66 9.70
CA ALA A 15 -13.57 8.86 10.37
C ALA A 15 -12.25 8.58 11.13
N GLY A 16 -11.22 9.37 10.83
CA GLY A 16 -9.86 9.23 11.31
C GLY A 16 -9.05 8.12 10.62
N ILE A 17 -9.62 7.39 9.67
CA ILE A 17 -9.03 6.17 9.09
C ILE A 17 -9.09 6.22 7.55
N GLY A 18 -7.94 6.12 6.92
CA GLY A 18 -7.79 5.98 5.47
C GLY A 18 -7.14 4.66 5.06
N ALA A 19 -6.80 4.58 3.78
CA ALA A 19 -6.05 3.47 3.20
C ALA A 19 -4.98 3.98 2.22
N LEU A 20 -3.98 3.15 1.98
CA LEU A 20 -2.91 3.37 1.02
C LEU A 20 -2.83 2.19 0.05
N VAL A 21 -2.83 2.50 -1.24
CA VAL A 21 -2.55 1.54 -2.32
C VAL A 21 -1.21 1.89 -2.95
N ILE A 22 -0.29 0.94 -3.00
CA ILE A 22 1.01 1.10 -3.64
C ILE A 22 1.04 0.22 -4.88
N HIS A 23 1.03 0.81 -6.07
CA HIS A 23 1.19 0.10 -7.34
C HIS A 23 2.65 -0.27 -7.55
N THR A 24 2.90 -1.54 -7.88
CA THR A 24 4.25 -2.09 -7.98
C THR A 24 4.45 -2.83 -9.30
N PRO A 25 5.70 -3.00 -9.76
CA PRO A 25 5.99 -3.96 -10.82
C PRO A 25 5.81 -5.40 -10.33
N GLY A 26 5.42 -6.32 -11.23
CA GLY A 26 5.13 -7.72 -10.87
C GLY A 26 6.32 -8.53 -10.35
N ARG A 27 7.55 -8.07 -10.60
CA ARG A 27 8.77 -8.67 -10.02
C ARG A 27 8.81 -8.62 -8.49
N LEU A 28 8.02 -7.73 -7.88
CA LEU A 28 7.93 -7.58 -6.43
C LEU A 28 6.88 -8.49 -5.80
N HIS A 29 6.24 -9.39 -6.56
CA HIS A 29 5.23 -10.30 -6.01
C HIS A 29 5.74 -11.04 -4.77
N GLY A 30 4.98 -10.94 -3.67
CA GLY A 30 5.29 -11.58 -2.40
C GLY A 30 6.24 -10.79 -1.51
N HIS A 31 6.91 -9.74 -2.03
CA HIS A 31 7.72 -8.85 -1.23
C HIS A 31 6.85 -8.00 -0.30
N GLU A 32 7.32 -7.80 0.93
CA GLU A 32 6.64 -6.97 1.93
C GLU A 32 7.10 -5.54 1.82
N ILE A 33 6.16 -4.61 1.66
CA ILE A 33 6.45 -3.17 1.74
C ILE A 33 6.00 -2.68 3.10
N GLU A 34 6.89 -1.96 3.77
CA GLU A 34 6.59 -1.32 5.04
C GLU A 34 6.19 0.15 4.86
N VAL A 35 5.30 0.60 5.73
CA VAL A 35 4.99 2.02 5.94
C VAL A 35 5.00 2.35 7.43
N SER A 36 5.34 3.58 7.78
CA SER A 36 5.22 4.08 9.16
C SER A 36 4.72 5.53 9.15
N PRO A 37 4.03 5.99 10.20
CA PRO A 37 3.82 7.42 10.41
C PRO A 37 5.17 8.16 10.39
N VAL A 38 5.23 9.33 9.76
CA VAL A 38 6.47 10.13 9.70
C VAL A 38 6.97 10.53 11.09
N ASN A 39 6.04 10.74 12.03
CA ASN A 39 6.35 11.12 13.41
C ASN A 39 6.66 9.92 14.33
N ASP A 40 6.45 8.68 13.87
CA ASP A 40 6.80 7.46 14.60
C ASP A 40 7.34 6.39 13.64
N PRO A 41 8.60 6.53 13.17
CA PRO A 41 9.19 5.60 12.22
C PRO A 41 9.35 4.17 12.72
N ALA A 42 9.23 3.93 14.03
CA ALA A 42 9.31 2.59 14.61
C ALA A 42 7.98 1.83 14.51
N HIS A 43 6.85 2.53 14.36
CA HIS A 43 5.54 1.93 14.22
C HIS A 43 5.26 1.50 12.77
N ARG A 44 5.85 0.37 12.38
CA ARG A 44 5.77 -0.19 11.02
C ARG A 44 4.51 -1.03 10.83
N THR A 45 3.83 -0.77 9.72
CA THR A 45 2.81 -1.66 9.15
C THR A 45 3.34 -2.20 7.83
N HIS A 46 3.23 -3.50 7.59
CA HIS A 46 3.68 -4.14 6.35
C HIS A 46 2.55 -4.89 5.67
N ALA A 47 2.64 -4.97 4.35
CA ALA A 47 1.82 -5.88 3.58
C ALA A 47 2.54 -6.36 2.33
N ALA A 48 2.29 -7.61 1.95
CA ALA A 48 2.88 -8.23 0.78
C ALA A 48 2.25 -7.71 -0.53
N VAL A 49 3.08 -7.55 -1.55
CA VAL A 49 2.64 -7.29 -2.93
C VAL A 49 1.84 -8.48 -3.44
N ARG A 50 0.63 -8.22 -3.95
CA ARG A 50 -0.26 -9.26 -4.48
C ARG A 50 -0.76 -8.94 -5.88
N ALA A 51 -1.02 -10.00 -6.65
CA ALA A 51 -1.75 -9.92 -7.91
C ALA A 51 -3.22 -9.56 -7.64
N ARG A 52 -3.72 -8.56 -8.36
CA ARG A 52 -5.14 -8.20 -8.47
C ARG A 52 -5.55 -8.38 -9.92
N TYR A 53 -6.34 -9.42 -10.18
CA TYR A 53 -6.86 -9.70 -11.51
C TYR A 53 -8.03 -8.76 -11.80
N VAL A 54 -7.90 -7.97 -12.87
CA VAL A 54 -8.93 -7.06 -13.37
C VAL A 54 -9.21 -7.39 -14.84
N ARG A 55 -10.29 -6.83 -15.42
CA ARG A 55 -10.65 -7.10 -16.82
C ARG A 55 -9.53 -6.76 -17.81
N SER A 56 -8.72 -5.75 -17.52
CA SER A 56 -7.61 -5.28 -18.37
C SER A 56 -6.29 -6.03 -18.15
N GLY A 57 -6.21 -6.98 -17.21
CA GLY A 57 -4.98 -7.73 -16.92
C GLY A 57 -4.73 -7.89 -15.42
N VAL A 58 -3.47 -8.01 -15.04
CA VAL A 58 -3.05 -8.12 -13.64
C VAL A 58 -2.43 -6.80 -13.17
N ILE A 59 -2.92 -6.30 -12.04
CA ILE A 59 -2.31 -5.18 -11.30
C ILE A 59 -1.58 -5.78 -10.11
N TRP A 60 -0.33 -5.38 -9.91
CA TRP A 60 0.44 -5.76 -8.73
C TRP A 60 0.46 -4.57 -7.79
N SER A 61 0.03 -4.80 -6.54
CA SER A 61 0.04 -3.74 -5.55
C SER A 61 0.12 -4.24 -4.12
N VAL A 62 0.49 -3.34 -3.22
CA VAL A 62 0.24 -3.45 -1.78
C VAL A 62 -1.01 -2.64 -1.46
N VAL A 63 -1.85 -3.17 -0.58
CA VAL A 63 -3.02 -2.44 -0.06
C VAL A 63 -2.92 -2.53 1.45
N ILE A 64 -2.87 -1.36 2.10
CA ILE A 64 -2.85 -1.21 3.55
C ILE A 64 -4.07 -0.36 3.89
N ASP A 65 -5.03 -0.95 4.59
CA ASP A 65 -6.19 -0.23 5.09
C ASP A 65 -6.03 0.09 6.59
N SER A 66 -7.07 0.66 7.19
CA SER A 66 -7.08 0.90 8.64
C SER A 66 -5.95 1.82 9.13
N LEU A 67 -5.40 2.67 8.26
CA LEU A 67 -4.33 3.61 8.61
C LEU A 67 -4.94 4.88 9.22
N PRO A 68 -4.50 5.33 10.40
CA PRO A 68 -4.83 6.67 10.88
C PRO A 68 -4.52 7.73 9.82
N ALA A 69 -5.43 8.66 9.56
CA ALA A 69 -5.21 9.75 8.61
C ALA A 69 -3.96 10.55 9.00
N GLY A 70 -3.08 10.83 8.04
CA GLY A 70 -1.80 11.48 8.31
C GLY A 70 -0.73 11.13 7.29
N ARG A 71 0.50 11.56 7.56
CA ARG A 71 1.63 11.37 6.65
C ARG A 71 2.42 10.11 7.00
N TYR A 72 2.67 9.30 5.99
CA TYR A 72 3.40 8.04 6.11
C TYR A 72 4.65 8.04 5.26
N THR A 73 5.73 7.49 5.80
CA THR A 73 6.89 7.10 5.02
C THR A 73 6.64 5.72 4.42
N VAL A 74 6.85 5.59 3.11
CA VAL A 74 6.98 4.31 2.40
C VAL A 74 8.46 3.94 2.40
N TRP A 75 8.78 2.72 2.81
CA TRP A 75 10.16 2.27 2.96
C TRP A 75 10.58 1.37 1.81
N GLN A 76 11.76 1.64 1.24
CA GLN A 76 12.38 0.80 0.23
C GLN A 76 12.96 -0.48 0.88
N ASP A 77 13.57 -0.28 2.04
CA ASP A 77 14.23 -1.29 2.84
C ASP A 77 14.18 -0.85 4.32
N PRO A 78 14.69 -1.64 5.28
CA PRO A 78 14.57 -1.32 6.72
C PRO A 78 15.15 0.04 7.14
N VAL A 79 16.04 0.65 6.34
CA VAL A 79 16.74 1.90 6.69
C VAL A 79 16.54 3.03 5.67
N THR A 80 16.10 2.73 4.45
CA THR A 80 15.95 3.71 3.37
C THR A 80 14.49 4.11 3.17
N ALA A 81 14.18 5.39 3.45
CA ALA A 81 12.90 5.99 3.10
C ALA A 81 12.82 6.18 1.57
N LEU A 82 11.73 5.70 0.96
CA LEU A 82 11.48 5.84 -0.47
C LEU A 82 10.72 7.12 -0.79
N ALA A 83 9.64 7.38 -0.05
CA ALA A 83 8.77 8.53 -0.25
C ALA A 83 7.93 8.81 1.01
N GLU A 84 7.36 10.02 1.09
CA GLU A 84 6.28 10.34 2.02
C GLU A 84 4.95 10.47 1.26
N VAL A 85 3.87 9.97 1.84
CA VAL A 85 2.53 9.98 1.27
C VAL A 85 1.54 10.46 2.33
N ASP A 86 0.69 11.42 1.99
CA ASP A 86 -0.42 11.84 2.84
C ASP A 86 -1.62 10.89 2.64
N VAL A 87 -1.97 10.13 3.68
CA VAL A 87 -3.16 9.29 3.72
C VAL A 87 -4.34 10.16 4.19
N PRO A 88 -5.35 10.38 3.33
CA PRO A 88 -6.48 11.24 3.67
C PRO A 88 -7.41 10.57 4.69
N ASP A 89 -8.14 11.40 5.43
CA ASP A 89 -9.25 10.94 6.24
C ASP A 89 -10.37 10.39 5.35
N ALA A 90 -10.98 9.27 5.78
CA ALA A 90 -12.05 8.57 5.08
C ALA A 90 -11.80 8.36 3.57
N GLY A 91 -10.55 8.21 3.16
CA GLY A 91 -10.16 8.15 1.76
C GLY A 91 -9.01 7.20 1.47
N VAL A 92 -8.62 7.17 0.19
CA VAL A 92 -7.54 6.32 -0.32
C VAL A 92 -6.45 7.20 -0.90
N ALA A 93 -5.21 6.98 -0.45
CA ALA A 93 -4.02 7.49 -1.11
C ALA A 93 -3.48 6.42 -2.08
N GLU A 94 -2.92 6.87 -3.20
CA GLU A 94 -2.25 6.01 -4.16
C GLU A 94 -0.80 6.45 -4.36
N PHE A 95 0.11 5.48 -4.42
CA PHE A 95 1.53 5.69 -4.68
C PHE A 95 2.01 4.70 -5.74
N SER A 96 2.92 5.14 -6.62
CA SER A 96 3.54 4.26 -7.63
C SER A 96 4.99 4.00 -7.25
N TRP A 97 5.32 2.73 -7.02
CA TRP A 97 6.68 2.30 -6.74
C TRP A 97 7.57 2.54 -7.97
N PRO A 98 8.73 3.21 -7.83
CA PRO A 98 9.61 3.50 -8.95
C PRO A 98 10.08 2.22 -9.66
N ALA A 99 10.05 2.21 -10.99
CA ALA A 99 10.32 1.02 -11.78
C ALA A 99 11.78 0.54 -11.67
N GLU A 100 12.71 1.44 -11.33
CA GLU A 100 14.14 1.17 -11.16
C GLU A 100 14.51 0.63 -9.76
N VAL A 101 13.65 0.79 -8.76
CA VAL A 101 13.94 0.38 -7.39
C VAL A 101 13.67 -1.13 -7.23
N ALA A 102 14.71 -1.90 -6.96
CA ALA A 102 14.58 -3.28 -6.51
C ALA A 102 14.21 -3.31 -5.02
N ALA A 103 13.28 -4.16 -4.66
CA ALA A 103 13.10 -4.57 -3.27
C ALA A 103 14.41 -5.18 -2.77
N ALA A 104 14.91 -4.67 -1.65
CA ALA A 104 16.14 -5.16 -1.01
C ALA A 104 15.89 -6.46 -0.23
#